data_AF-A0A3D6EBJ9-F1
#
_entry.id   AF-A0A3D6EBJ9-F1
#
_cell.length_a   1.000
_cell.length_b   1.000
_cell.length_c   1.000
_cell.angle_alpha   90.00
_cell.angle_beta   90.00
_cell.angle_gamma   90.00
#
_symmetry.space_group_name_H-M   'P 1'
#
loop_
_entity.id
_entity.type
_entity.pdbx_description
1 polymer ?
#
loop_
_entity_poly.entity_id
_entity_poly.type
_entity_poly.pdbx_seq_one_letter_code
_entity_poly.pdbx_strand_id
1 'polypeptide(L)'
;MKTQSSFKRLRVIAKSKKIKNKKQGLMRKVKYISITPQQKKEISAEIGCCLQAVYNALSYKTDGDLAGRVRALAMKKGGFIAYKNV
;
A
#
# COMPACT_ATOMS: atom_id res chain seq x y z
N MET A 1 -4.82 -59.95 -10.77
CA MET A 1 -5.29 -58.85 -9.89
C MET A 1 -4.39 -58.77 -8.66
N LYS A 2 -4.02 -57.53 -8.27
CA LYS A 2 -3.35 -57.08 -7.02
C LYS A 2 -1.86 -57.41 -6.82
N THR A 3 -1.03 -56.51 -7.34
CA THR A 3 0.39 -56.29 -6.98
C THR A 3 0.51 -55.70 -5.57
N GLN A 4 1.27 -56.32 -4.67
CA GLN A 4 1.62 -55.71 -3.38
C GLN A 4 3.04 -55.12 -3.45
N SER A 5 3.04 -53.80 -3.61
CA SER A 5 4.17 -52.89 -3.48
C SER A 5 4.69 -52.86 -2.04
N SER A 6 5.97 -53.16 -1.84
CA SER A 6 6.65 -53.06 -0.54
C SER A 6 7.85 -52.13 -0.59
N PHE A 7 7.63 -50.89 -1.00
CA PHE A 7 8.62 -49.83 -0.77
C PHE A 7 8.68 -49.49 0.72
N LYS A 8 9.63 -50.11 1.42
CA LYS A 8 10.10 -49.74 2.77
C LYS A 8 10.45 -48.24 2.79
N ARG A 9 9.53 -47.42 3.29
CA ARG A 9 9.77 -45.99 3.55
C ARG A 9 10.60 -45.84 4.83
N LEU A 10 11.89 -45.60 4.66
CA LEU A 10 12.76 -45.06 5.71
C LEU A 10 12.24 -43.66 6.11
N ARG A 11 11.75 -43.51 7.35
CA ARG A 11 11.38 -42.21 7.92
C ARG A 11 12.63 -41.52 8.45
N VAL A 12 13.16 -40.54 7.70
CA VAL A 12 14.13 -39.57 8.22
C VAL A 12 13.36 -38.49 8.98
N ILE A 13 13.46 -38.48 10.31
CA ILE A 13 12.87 -37.43 11.15
C ILE A 13 13.83 -36.23 11.14
N ALA A 14 13.61 -35.30 10.22
CA ALA A 14 14.28 -34.00 10.24
C ALA A 14 13.72 -33.16 11.41
N LYS A 15 14.51 -32.96 12.47
CA LYS A 15 14.21 -31.98 13.53
C LYS A 15 14.30 -30.57 12.94
N SER A 16 13.16 -30.02 12.54
CA SER A 16 13.05 -28.66 12.03
C SER A 16 13.43 -27.64 13.11
N LYS A 17 14.61 -27.02 12.98
CA LYS A 17 15.00 -25.82 13.74
C LYS A 17 13.97 -24.73 13.46
N LYS A 18 13.16 -24.40 14.47
CA LYS A 18 12.15 -23.34 14.41
C LYS A 18 12.85 -21.98 14.36
N ILE A 19 13.14 -21.49 13.16
CA ILE A 19 13.64 -20.13 12.94
C ILE A 19 12.51 -19.19 13.36
N LYS A 20 12.64 -18.59 14.56
CA LYS A 20 11.75 -17.50 14.97
C LYS A 20 12.11 -16.30 14.10
N ASN A 21 11.32 -16.07 13.05
CA ASN A 21 11.35 -14.81 12.30
C ASN A 21 11.05 -13.67 13.29
N LYS A 22 12.10 -13.03 13.80
CA LYS A 22 12.02 -11.76 14.49
C LYS A 22 11.55 -10.78 13.41
N LYS A 23 10.23 -10.53 13.35
CA LYS A 23 9.65 -9.45 12.55
C LYS A 23 10.29 -8.16 13.04
N GLN A 24 11.42 -7.77 12.45
CA GLN A 24 11.92 -6.41 12.55
C GLN A 24 10.75 -5.54 12.12
N GLY A 25 10.27 -4.69 13.03
CA GLY A 25 9.14 -3.82 12.77
C GLY A 25 9.49 -2.90 11.60
N LEU A 26 9.15 -3.31 10.38
CA LEU A 26 9.15 -2.43 9.23
C LEU A 26 8.21 -1.28 9.59
N MET A 27 8.76 -0.11 9.86
CA MET A 27 7.97 1.12 9.99
C MET A 27 7.07 1.21 8.75
N ARG A 28 5.75 1.31 8.96
CA ARG A 28 4.79 1.31 7.86
C ARG A 28 4.98 2.62 7.09
N LYS A 29 5.54 2.53 5.89
CA LYS A 29 5.65 3.68 4.98
C LYS A 29 4.26 4.03 4.45
N VAL A 30 3.74 5.20 4.81
CA VAL A 30 2.46 5.70 4.30
C VAL A 30 2.70 6.45 3.01
N LYS A 31 1.98 6.05 1.96
CA LYS A 31 2.01 6.65 0.62
C LYS A 31 1.17 7.93 0.62
N TYR A 32 1.67 8.99 -0.01
CA TYR A 32 0.92 10.21 -0.26
C TYR A 32 1.37 10.88 -1.56
N ILE A 33 0.57 11.79 -2.10
CA ILE A 33 0.93 12.65 -3.22
C ILE A 33 1.40 13.99 -2.67
N SER A 34 2.64 14.35 -3.00
CA SER A 34 3.22 15.64 -2.64
C SER A 34 2.93 16.67 -3.74
N ILE A 35 2.34 17.80 -3.36
CA ILE A 35 2.08 18.96 -4.20
C ILE A 35 2.19 20.24 -3.36
N THR A 36 2.39 21.38 -4.02
CA THR A 36 2.50 22.67 -3.33
C THR A 36 1.17 23.07 -2.66
N PRO A 37 1.20 23.89 -1.59
CA PRO A 37 -0.03 24.36 -0.94
C PRO A 37 -0.95 25.16 -1.88
N GLN A 38 -0.37 25.86 -2.86
CA GLN A 38 -1.12 26.64 -3.84
C GLN A 38 -1.88 25.73 -4.81
N GLN A 39 -1.23 24.67 -5.30
CA GLN A 39 -1.88 23.66 -6.13
C GLN A 39 -3.03 22.95 -5.42
N LYS A 40 -2.93 22.72 -4.09
CA LYS A 40 -4.04 22.15 -3.31
C LYS A 40 -5.28 23.04 -3.33
N LYS A 41 -5.10 24.36 -3.24
CA LYS A 41 -6.19 25.35 -3.31
C LYS A 41 -6.81 25.39 -4.68
N GLU A 42 -5.98 25.37 -5.73
CA GLU A 42 -6.48 25.32 -7.12
C GLU A 42 -7.31 24.06 -7.38
N ILE A 43 -6.83 22.88 -6.97
CA ILE A 43 -7.55 21.61 -7.14
C ILE A 43 -8.88 21.63 -6.37
N SER A 44 -8.88 22.20 -5.16
CA SER A 44 -10.09 22.37 -4.35
C SER A 44 -11.12 23.25 -5.08
N ALA A 45 -10.68 24.37 -5.66
CA ALA A 45 -11.54 25.27 -6.43
C ALA A 45 -12.03 24.65 -7.74
N GLU A 46 -11.17 23.94 -8.47
CA GLU A 46 -11.47 23.32 -9.77
C GLU A 46 -12.49 22.17 -9.64
N ILE A 47 -12.41 21.40 -8.56
CA ILE A 47 -13.35 20.29 -8.29
C ILE A 47 -14.60 20.77 -7.54
N GLY A 48 -14.51 21.92 -6.84
CA GLY A 48 -15.57 22.39 -5.95
C GLY A 48 -15.69 21.57 -4.66
N CYS A 49 -14.55 21.15 -4.08
CA CYS A 49 -14.53 20.35 -2.85
C CYS A 49 -13.76 21.03 -1.72
N CYS A 50 -14.04 20.65 -0.47
CA CYS A 50 -13.33 21.18 0.69
C CYS A 50 -11.84 20.84 0.65
N LEU A 51 -10.98 21.76 1.08
CA LEU A 51 -9.54 21.51 1.21
C LEU A 51 -9.22 20.24 2.00
N GLN A 52 -9.98 19.95 3.06
CA GLN A 52 -9.81 18.72 3.86
C GLN A 52 -9.99 17.45 3.03
N ALA A 53 -10.94 17.43 2.10
CA ALA A 53 -11.16 16.31 1.20
C ALA A 53 -9.95 16.12 0.26
N VAL A 54 -9.36 17.22 -0.21
CA VAL A 54 -8.12 17.19 -1.00
C VAL A 54 -6.97 16.58 -0.18
N TYR A 55 -6.75 17.01 1.07
CA TYR A 55 -5.71 16.45 1.94
C TYR A 55 -5.89 14.95 2.19
N ASN A 56 -7.13 14.52 2.46
CA ASN A 56 -7.45 13.12 2.69
C ASN A 56 -7.24 12.27 1.43
N ALA A 57 -7.65 12.77 0.26
CA ALA A 57 -7.46 12.11 -1.02
C ALA A 57 -5.97 11.97 -1.41
N LEU A 58 -5.17 13.03 -1.21
CA LEU A 58 -3.72 12.98 -1.46
C LEU A 58 -2.99 12.02 -0.52
N SER A 59 -3.52 11.81 0.70
CA SER A 59 -2.97 10.88 1.69
C SER A 59 -3.52 9.46 1.57
N TYR A 60 -4.31 9.15 0.52
CA TYR A 60 -4.99 7.87 0.34
C TYR A 60 -5.82 7.42 1.57
N LYS A 61 -6.36 8.36 2.34
CA LYS A 61 -7.23 8.07 3.50
C LYS A 61 -8.66 7.76 3.10
N THR A 62 -9.06 8.21 1.91
CA THR A 62 -10.42 8.12 1.40
C THR A 62 -10.38 7.58 -0.01
N ASP A 63 -11.23 6.60 -0.29
CA ASP A 63 -11.44 6.04 -1.62
C ASP A 63 -12.82 6.42 -2.14
N GLY A 64 -12.91 6.60 -3.46
CA GLY A 64 -14.11 7.08 -4.15
C GLY A 64 -13.77 7.94 -5.37
N ASP A 65 -14.77 8.21 -6.20
CA ASP A 65 -14.59 8.91 -7.48
C ASP A 65 -14.02 10.32 -7.31
N LEU A 66 -14.46 11.03 -6.28
CA LEU A 66 -13.93 12.35 -5.92
C LEU A 66 -12.42 12.27 -5.63
N ALA A 67 -12.01 11.31 -4.79
CA ALA A 67 -10.60 11.11 -4.45
C ALA A 67 -9.78 10.66 -5.66
N GLY A 68 -10.37 9.87 -6.57
CA GLY A 68 -9.75 9.52 -7.85
C GLY A 68 -9.46 10.76 -8.72
N ARG A 69 -10.47 11.63 -8.88
CA ARG A 69 -10.34 12.89 -9.64
C ARG A 69 -9.28 13.83 -9.05
N VAL A 70 -9.28 14.01 -7.73
CA VAL A 70 -8.26 14.81 -7.01
C VAL A 70 -6.86 14.27 -7.29
N ARG A 71 -6.66 12.94 -7.19
CA ARG A 71 -5.35 12.31 -7.43
C ARG A 71 -4.90 12.49 -8.88
N ALA A 72 -5.79 12.31 -9.85
CA ALA A 72 -5.49 12.52 -11.27
C ALA A 72 -5.09 13.97 -11.57
N LEU A 73 -5.83 14.94 -11.04
CA LEU A 73 -5.51 16.36 -11.17
C LEU A 73 -4.18 16.72 -10.49
N ALA A 74 -3.94 16.18 -9.30
CA ALA A 74 -2.68 16.39 -8.59
C ALA A 74 -1.47 15.87 -9.41
N MET A 75 -1.59 14.71 -10.04
CA MET A 75 -0.54 14.19 -10.93
C MET A 75 -0.37 15.06 -12.18
N LYS A 76 -1.47 15.52 -12.79
CA LYS A 76 -1.43 16.40 -13.97
C LYS A 76 -0.74 17.74 -13.68
N LYS A 77 -0.89 18.26 -12.46
CA LYS A 77 -0.21 19.49 -12.00
C LYS A 77 1.25 19.28 -11.57
N GLY A 78 1.83 18.11 -11.82
CA GLY A 78 3.23 17.81 -11.49
C GLY A 78 3.44 17.28 -10.06
N GLY A 79 2.39 16.77 -9.42
CA GLY A 79 2.52 16.04 -8.17
C GLY A 79 3.26 14.72 -8.33
N PHE A 80 3.92 14.28 -7.27
CA PHE A 80 4.65 13.01 -7.26
C PHE A 80 4.28 12.16 -6.04
N ILE A 81 4.48 10.85 -6.17
CA ILE A 81 4.24 9.90 -5.09
C ILE A 81 5.42 9.97 -4.12
N ALA A 82 5.12 10.21 -2.86
CA ALA A 82 6.07 10.23 -1.76
C ALA A 82 5.64 9.24 -0.65
N TYR A 83 6.58 8.90 0.22
CA TYR A 83 6.39 7.98 1.32
C TYR A 83 6.87 8.61 2.62
N LYS A 84 6.03 8.58 3.65
CA LYS A 84 6.40 9.03 5.00
C LYS A 84 6.53 7.82 5.91
N ASN A 85 7.62 7.75 6.66
CA ASN A 85 7.74 6.78 7.75
C ASN A 85 6.79 7.21 8.88
N VAL A 86 5.96 6.28 9.36
CA VAL A 86 5.02 6.49 10.47
C VAL A 86 5.44 5.63 11.64
#